data_AF-A0ABD5BSV7-F1
#
_entry.id   AF-A0ABD5BSV7-F1
#
_cell.length_a   1.000
_cell.length_b   1.000
_cell.length_c   1.000
_cell.angle_alpha   90.00
_cell.angle_beta   90.00
_cell.angle_gamma   90.00
#
_symmetry.space_group_name_H-M   'P 1'
#
loop_
_entity.id
_entity.type
_entity.pdbx_description
1 polymer ?
#
loop_
_entity_poly.entity_id
_entity_poly.type
_entity_poly.pdbx_seq_one_letter_code
_entity_poly.pdbx_strand_id
1 'polypeptide(L)'
;MATIQRYEKADAQRMAQLLSWLVIGLEQNMGDFLGSLFMELELGSGHIGQFFTPFHLSELMAGLVAGDRLAALENEPYITLSEPTCGAGGMVIAFAKVMLARGYNPQTQLRADCVDIDPVAARMCYIQLSLLGIPARVVIGNSLTLKYQREMYTPFWYRVTSTRWPMYR
;
A
#
# COMPACT_ATOMS: atom_id res chain seq x y z
N MET A 1 -15.20 0.39 21.61
CA MET A 1 -16.23 -0.55 21.09
C MET A 1 -17.42 0.12 20.38
N ALA A 2 -17.56 1.46 20.35
CA ALA A 2 -18.70 2.12 19.69
C ALA A 2 -18.81 1.90 18.16
N THR A 3 -17.68 1.63 17.47
CA THR A 3 -17.66 1.45 16.00
C THR A 3 -18.35 0.17 15.55
N ILE A 4 -18.12 -0.96 16.26
CA ILE A 4 -18.66 -2.26 15.86
C ILE A 4 -20.15 -2.40 16.15
N GLN A 5 -20.68 -1.61 17.10
CA GLN A 5 -22.09 -1.59 17.47
C GLN A 5 -23.01 -1.09 16.35
N ARG A 6 -22.46 -0.49 15.29
CA ARG A 6 -23.21 -0.01 14.13
C ARG A 6 -23.56 -1.11 13.11
N TYR A 7 -23.03 -2.32 13.30
CA TYR A 7 -23.17 -3.42 12.36
C TYR A 7 -23.91 -4.58 13.01
N GLU A 8 -24.64 -5.35 12.19
CA GLU A 8 -25.19 -6.61 12.65
C GLU A 8 -24.05 -7.58 13.01
N LYS A 9 -24.32 -8.52 13.93
CA LYS A 9 -23.33 -9.52 14.34
C LYS A 9 -22.79 -10.32 13.14
N ALA A 10 -23.66 -10.64 12.18
CA ALA A 10 -23.28 -11.34 10.95
C ALA A 10 -22.32 -10.51 10.08
N ASP A 11 -22.54 -9.20 9.96
CA ASP A 11 -21.66 -8.31 9.20
C ASP A 11 -20.29 -8.17 9.85
N ALA A 12 -20.25 -8.02 11.18
CA ALA A 12 -19.01 -7.98 11.93
C ALA A 12 -18.18 -9.26 11.72
N GLN A 13 -18.84 -10.42 11.69
CA GLN A 13 -18.20 -11.71 11.40
C GLN A 13 -17.70 -11.77 9.94
N ARG A 14 -18.50 -11.31 8.98
CA ARG A 14 -18.09 -11.24 7.57
C ARG A 14 -16.88 -10.34 7.37
N MET A 15 -16.78 -9.20 8.05
CA MET A 15 -15.59 -8.34 7.99
C MET A 15 -14.32 -9.05 8.48
N ALA A 16 -14.41 -9.83 9.56
CA ALA A 16 -13.29 -10.62 10.06
C ALA A 16 -12.88 -11.73 9.07
N GLN A 17 -13.86 -12.37 8.42
CA GLN A 17 -13.60 -13.36 7.37
C GLN A 17 -12.93 -12.72 6.15
N LEU A 18 -13.42 -11.57 5.69
CA LEU A 18 -12.82 -10.84 4.57
C LEU A 18 -11.37 -10.42 4.86
N LEU A 19 -11.08 -9.96 6.08
CA LEU A 19 -9.71 -9.68 6.50
C LEU A 19 -8.84 -10.96 6.45
N SER A 20 -9.37 -12.10 6.88
CA SER A 20 -8.66 -13.37 6.83
C SER A 20 -8.34 -13.79 5.39
N TRP A 21 -9.29 -13.67 4.48
CA TRP A 21 -9.08 -13.94 3.05
C TRP A 21 -8.04 -13.00 2.43
N LEU A 22 -8.07 -11.72 2.79
CA LEU A 22 -7.06 -10.77 2.34
C LEU A 22 -5.65 -11.16 2.79
N VAL A 23 -5.49 -11.52 4.06
CA VAL A 23 -4.19 -11.97 4.60
C VAL A 23 -3.70 -13.22 3.85
N ILE A 24 -4.56 -14.24 3.72
CA ILE A 24 -4.22 -15.47 2.99
C ILE A 24 -3.84 -15.17 1.54
N GLY A 25 -4.59 -14.30 0.86
CA GLY A 25 -4.33 -13.92 -0.52
C GLY A 25 -2.97 -13.22 -0.70
N LEU A 26 -2.64 -12.28 0.18
CA LEU A 26 -1.36 -11.57 0.17
C LEU A 26 -0.17 -12.48 0.53
N GLU A 27 -0.36 -13.46 1.42
CA GLU A 27 0.66 -14.45 1.77
C GLU A 27 0.94 -15.42 0.61
N GLN A 28 -0.10 -15.85 -0.11
CA GLN A 28 0.06 -16.74 -1.26
C GLN A 28 0.77 -16.06 -2.42
N ASN A 29 0.40 -14.81 -2.72
CA ASN A 29 1.05 -14.02 -3.75
C ASN A 29 0.98 -12.53 -3.38
N MET A 30 2.16 -11.95 -3.15
CA MET A 30 2.28 -10.51 -3.00
C MET A 30 1.82 -9.81 -4.29
N GLY A 31 0.74 -9.04 -4.19
CA GLY A 31 0.16 -8.31 -5.31
C GLY A 31 -0.94 -7.35 -4.89
N ASP A 32 -1.49 -6.62 -5.87
CA ASP A 32 -2.64 -5.73 -5.65
C ASP A 32 -3.94 -6.54 -5.57
N PHE A 33 -4.12 -7.22 -4.44
CA PHE A 33 -5.28 -8.09 -4.18
C PHE A 33 -6.58 -7.30 -4.15
N LEU A 34 -6.63 -6.23 -3.34
CA LEU A 34 -7.84 -5.42 -3.21
C LEU A 34 -8.14 -4.64 -4.49
N GLY A 35 -7.12 -4.13 -5.19
CA GLY A 35 -7.33 -3.48 -6.48
C GLY A 35 -7.89 -4.44 -7.52
N SER A 36 -7.36 -5.67 -7.60
CA SER A 36 -7.86 -6.68 -8.53
C SER A 36 -9.32 -7.06 -8.24
N LEU A 37 -9.65 -7.34 -6.97
CA LEU A 37 -11.01 -7.68 -6.57
C LEU A 37 -11.99 -6.51 -6.80
N PHE A 38 -11.56 -5.29 -6.54
CA PHE A 38 -12.37 -4.09 -6.73
C PHE A 38 -12.73 -3.87 -8.21
N MET A 39 -11.78 -4.15 -9.11
CA MET A 39 -12.02 -4.12 -10.56
C MET A 39 -12.92 -5.28 -11.01
N GLU A 40 -12.68 -6.50 -10.52
CA GLU A 40 -13.46 -7.69 -10.88
C GLU A 40 -14.92 -7.60 -10.43
N LEU A 41 -15.17 -7.01 -9.26
CA LEU A 41 -16.52 -6.77 -8.75
C LEU A 41 -17.16 -5.49 -9.30
N GLU A 42 -16.49 -4.78 -10.22
CA GLU A 42 -16.96 -3.53 -10.82
C GLU A 42 -17.37 -2.46 -9.77
N LEU A 43 -16.65 -2.43 -8.63
CA LEU A 43 -16.93 -1.50 -7.53
C LEU A 43 -16.37 -0.09 -7.80
N GLY A 44 -15.65 0.07 -8.92
CA GLY A 44 -15.13 1.33 -9.40
C GLY A 44 -16.22 2.33 -9.74
N SER A 45 -15.91 3.60 -9.50
CA SER A 45 -16.81 4.67 -9.87
C SER A 45 -16.68 4.99 -11.36
N GLY A 46 -17.56 4.40 -12.18
CA GLY A 46 -17.60 4.62 -13.63
C GLY A 46 -17.71 6.11 -14.03
N HIS A 47 -18.26 6.95 -13.14
CA HIS A 47 -18.37 8.40 -13.34
C HIS A 47 -17.03 9.17 -13.31
N ILE A 48 -15.98 8.64 -12.67
CA ILE A 48 -14.65 9.27 -12.66
C ILE A 48 -13.62 8.50 -13.51
N GLY A 49 -14.05 7.45 -14.23
CA GLY A 49 -13.17 6.63 -15.06
C GLY A 49 -12.08 5.91 -14.26
N GLN A 50 -12.42 5.45 -13.06
CA GLN A 50 -11.47 4.77 -12.18
C GLN A 50 -11.12 3.38 -12.74
N PHE A 51 -9.91 3.24 -13.29
CA PHE A 51 -9.32 1.97 -13.68
C PHE A 51 -7.99 1.82 -12.98
N PHE A 52 -7.81 0.69 -12.29
CA PHE A 52 -6.52 0.39 -11.69
C PHE A 52 -5.56 -0.23 -12.71
N THR A 53 -4.29 0.10 -12.55
CA THR A 53 -3.20 -0.49 -13.35
C THR A 53 -3.17 -2.00 -13.15
N PRO A 54 -3.30 -2.81 -14.21
CA PRO A 54 -3.13 -4.26 -14.10
C PRO A 54 -1.78 -4.60 -13.46
N PHE A 55 -1.79 -5.50 -12.48
CA PHE A 55 -0.63 -5.70 -11.61
C PHE A 55 0.66 -6.07 -12.35
N HIS A 56 0.57 -6.84 -13.44
CA HIS A 56 1.72 -7.20 -14.27
C HIS A 56 2.39 -5.99 -14.94
N LEU A 57 1.63 -4.93 -15.27
CA LEU A 57 2.20 -3.68 -15.77
C LEU A 57 2.91 -2.92 -14.65
N SER A 58 2.36 -2.94 -13.43
CA SER A 58 3.04 -2.39 -12.26
C SER A 58 4.36 -3.11 -11.98
N GLU A 59 4.41 -4.44 -12.10
CA GLU A 59 5.64 -5.24 -11.97
C GLU A 59 6.67 -4.89 -13.07
N LEU A 60 6.24 -4.76 -14.32
CA LEU A 60 7.10 -4.34 -15.42
C LEU A 60 7.73 -2.97 -15.13
N MET A 61 6.90 -1.98 -14.78
CA MET A 61 7.35 -0.62 -14.47
C MET A 61 8.29 -0.57 -13.26
N ALA A 62 7.97 -1.30 -12.21
CA ALA A 62 8.83 -1.43 -11.04
C ALA A 62 10.18 -2.05 -11.41
N GLY A 63 10.18 -3.11 -12.23
CA GLY A 63 11.40 -3.78 -12.69
C GLY A 63 12.37 -2.85 -13.42
N LEU A 64 11.83 -1.99 -14.28
CA LEU A 64 12.58 -1.00 -15.06
C LEU A 64 13.20 0.09 -14.17
N VAL A 65 12.44 0.65 -13.24
CA VAL A 65 12.88 1.80 -12.43
C VAL A 65 13.73 1.38 -11.22
N ALA A 66 13.56 0.16 -10.72
CA ALA A 66 14.18 -0.24 -9.46
C ALA A 66 15.71 -0.36 -9.52
N GLY A 67 16.35 -0.50 -10.69
CA GLY A 67 17.82 -0.59 -10.77
C GLY A 67 18.52 0.62 -10.13
N ASP A 68 18.29 1.81 -10.69
CA ASP A 68 18.90 3.06 -10.23
C ASP A 68 18.50 3.41 -8.79
N ARG A 69 17.26 3.07 -8.41
CA ARG A 69 16.76 3.34 -7.05
C ARG A 69 17.41 2.45 -6.00
N LEU A 70 17.62 1.17 -6.29
CA LEU A 70 18.16 0.24 -5.31
C LEU A 70 19.67 0.42 -5.10
N ALA A 71 20.40 0.95 -6.08
CA ALA A 71 21.80 1.34 -5.91
C ALA A 71 21.99 2.38 -4.79
N ALA A 72 20.99 3.24 -4.54
CA ALA A 72 21.05 4.23 -3.46
C ALA A 72 21.11 3.57 -2.06
N LEU A 73 20.65 2.33 -1.90
CA LEU A 73 20.68 1.60 -0.64
C LEU A 73 22.10 1.17 -0.21
N GLU A 74 23.10 1.34 -1.06
CA GLU A 74 24.51 1.16 -0.66
C GLU A 74 24.98 2.24 0.31
N ASN A 75 24.41 3.45 0.21
CA ASN A 75 24.81 4.61 1.00
C ASN A 75 23.71 5.11 1.94
N GLU A 76 22.45 4.74 1.67
CA GLU A 76 21.29 5.17 2.45
C GLU A 76 20.63 3.99 3.17
N PRO A 77 20.13 4.17 4.40
CA PRO A 77 19.48 3.10 5.15
C PRO A 77 18.15 2.64 4.54
N TYR A 78 17.51 3.50 3.76
CA TYR A 78 16.26 3.22 3.05
C TYR A 78 16.08 4.20 1.88
N ILE A 79 15.21 3.84 0.94
CA ILE A 79 14.76 4.72 -0.15
C ILE A 79 13.32 5.14 0.04
N THR A 80 12.97 6.28 -0.55
CA THR A 80 11.59 6.77 -0.59
C THR A 80 10.96 6.53 -1.96
N LEU A 81 9.68 6.17 -1.96
CA LEU A 81 8.86 6.03 -3.16
C LEU A 81 7.65 6.94 -3.02
N SER A 82 7.44 7.83 -3.99
CA SER A 82 6.26 8.70 -4.05
C SER A 82 5.30 8.15 -5.09
N GLU A 83 4.05 7.98 -4.70
CA GLU A 83 2.95 7.55 -5.57
C GLU A 83 1.75 8.50 -5.39
N PRO A 84 1.63 9.54 -6.25
CA PRO A 84 0.66 10.62 -6.07
C PRO A 84 -0.78 10.26 -6.47
N THR A 85 -0.99 9.07 -7.05
CA THR A 85 -2.28 8.52 -7.46
C THR A 85 -2.32 7.02 -7.16
N CYS A 86 -2.21 6.70 -5.87
CA CYS A 86 -1.82 5.36 -5.44
C CYS A 86 -2.85 4.26 -5.70
N GLY A 87 -4.11 4.59 -5.95
CA GLY A 87 -5.18 3.62 -6.08
C GLY A 87 -5.21 2.70 -4.85
N ALA A 88 -5.29 1.39 -5.09
CA ALA A 88 -5.17 0.37 -4.05
C ALA A 88 -3.71 0.08 -3.62
N GLY A 89 -2.71 0.79 -4.15
CA GLY A 89 -1.30 0.67 -3.79
C GLY A 89 -0.47 -0.23 -4.72
N GLY A 90 -1.03 -0.67 -5.85
CA GLY A 90 -0.41 -1.67 -6.74
C GLY A 90 1.02 -1.36 -7.18
N MET A 91 1.34 -0.10 -7.50
CA MET A 91 2.71 0.31 -7.87
C MET A 91 3.71 0.14 -6.73
N VAL A 92 3.33 0.51 -5.50
CA VAL A 92 4.19 0.37 -4.32
C VAL A 92 4.38 -1.10 -3.98
N ILE A 93 3.32 -1.91 -4.07
CA ILE A 93 3.38 -3.35 -3.85
C ILE A 93 4.30 -4.03 -4.88
N ALA A 94 4.16 -3.68 -6.16
CA ALA A 94 5.01 -4.19 -7.22
C ALA A 94 6.49 -3.83 -7.01
N PHE A 95 6.78 -2.58 -6.61
CA PHE A 95 8.13 -2.16 -6.29
C PHE A 95 8.72 -2.95 -5.11
N ALA A 96 7.95 -3.13 -4.03
CA ALA A 96 8.36 -3.93 -2.89
C ALA A 96 8.58 -5.41 -3.26
N LYS A 97 7.79 -5.96 -4.17
CA LYS A 97 7.98 -7.32 -4.71
C LYS A 97 9.29 -7.45 -5.50
N VAL A 98 9.62 -6.45 -6.33
CA VAL A 98 10.90 -6.38 -7.05
C VAL A 98 12.08 -6.26 -6.08
N MET A 99 11.93 -5.49 -5.00
CA MET A 99 12.95 -5.42 -3.93
C MET A 99 13.25 -6.79 -3.34
N LEU A 100 12.20 -7.52 -2.94
CA LEU A 100 12.33 -8.87 -2.39
C LEU A 100 13.02 -9.82 -3.38
N ALA A 101 12.61 -9.79 -4.66
CA ALA A 101 13.23 -10.61 -5.70
C ALA A 101 14.72 -10.31 -5.93
N ARG A 102 15.17 -9.09 -5.60
CA ARG A 102 16.57 -8.65 -5.68
C ARG A 102 17.33 -8.76 -4.36
N GLY A 103 16.75 -9.40 -3.34
CA GLY A 103 17.40 -9.65 -2.06
C GLY A 103 17.36 -8.48 -1.07
N TYR A 104 16.59 -7.43 -1.36
CA TYR A 104 16.38 -6.31 -0.43
C TYR A 104 15.14 -6.54 0.44
N ASN A 105 15.12 -5.92 1.63
CA ASN A 105 14.00 -6.00 2.56
C ASN A 105 13.17 -4.70 2.53
N PRO A 106 12.01 -4.66 1.84
CA PRO A 106 11.19 -3.46 1.76
C PRO A 106 10.59 -3.03 3.11
N GLN A 107 10.45 -3.93 4.10
CA GLN A 107 9.91 -3.57 5.40
C GLN A 107 10.85 -2.67 6.22
N THR A 108 12.15 -2.64 5.86
CA THR A 108 13.18 -1.84 6.53
C THR A 108 13.90 -0.87 5.61
N GLN A 109 13.86 -1.10 4.30
CA GLN A 109 14.62 -0.33 3.31
C GLN A 109 13.73 0.47 2.33
N LEU A 110 12.40 0.41 2.48
CA LEU A 110 11.47 1.21 1.67
C LEU A 110 10.60 2.09 2.58
N ARG A 111 10.35 3.32 2.13
CA ARG A 111 9.33 4.19 2.70
C ARG A 111 8.45 4.76 1.59
N ALA A 112 7.16 4.49 1.64
CA ALA A 112 6.22 4.94 0.63
C ALA A 112 5.43 6.18 1.08
N ASP A 113 5.24 7.11 0.16
CA ASP A 113 4.37 8.28 0.28
C ASP A 113 3.29 8.17 -0.77
N CYS A 114 2.06 7.94 -0.34
CA CYS A 114 0.95 7.59 -1.21
C CYS A 114 -0.15 8.64 -1.07
N VAL A 115 -0.70 9.10 -2.18
CA VAL A 115 -1.86 10.00 -2.19
C VAL A 115 -2.91 9.43 -3.14
N ASP A 116 -4.17 9.46 -2.73
CA ASP A 116 -5.29 9.26 -3.67
C ASP A 116 -6.45 10.20 -3.36
N ILE A 117 -7.18 10.58 -4.40
CA ILE A 117 -8.37 11.42 -4.28
C ILE A 117 -9.57 10.61 -3.79
N ASP A 118 -9.62 9.31 -4.08
CA ASP A 118 -10.68 8.41 -3.65
C ASP A 118 -10.39 7.86 -2.23
N PRO A 119 -11.26 8.16 -1.24
CA PRO A 119 -11.14 7.61 0.10
C PRO A 119 -11.17 6.08 0.19
N VAL A 120 -11.83 5.39 -0.73
CA VAL A 120 -11.89 3.91 -0.74
C VAL A 120 -10.57 3.35 -1.23
N ALA A 121 -10.08 3.81 -2.39
CA ALA A 121 -8.78 3.44 -2.92
C ALA A 121 -7.63 3.67 -1.92
N ALA A 122 -7.52 4.87 -1.34
CA ALA A 122 -6.51 5.17 -0.33
C ALA A 122 -6.59 4.24 0.90
N ARG A 123 -7.79 3.81 1.32
CA ARG A 123 -7.94 2.84 2.43
C ARG A 123 -7.53 1.44 2.03
N MET A 124 -7.79 1.02 0.78
CA MET A 124 -7.28 -0.26 0.26
C MET A 124 -5.74 -0.24 0.27
N CYS A 125 -5.13 0.83 -0.24
CA CYS A 125 -3.68 1.04 -0.17
C CYS A 125 -3.15 0.94 1.27
N TYR A 126 -3.78 1.67 2.21
CA TYR A 126 -3.40 1.61 3.62
C TYR A 126 -3.43 0.19 4.21
N ILE A 127 -4.50 -0.58 3.95
CA ILE A 127 -4.66 -1.93 4.49
C ILE A 127 -3.60 -2.86 3.89
N GLN A 128 -3.43 -2.88 2.56
CA GLN A 128 -2.49 -3.77 1.90
C GLN A 128 -1.05 -3.49 2.35
N LEU A 129 -0.63 -2.21 2.37
CA LEU A 129 0.71 -1.85 2.81
C LEU A 129 0.94 -2.16 4.29
N SER A 130 -0.09 -2.01 5.14
CA SER A 130 0.00 -2.40 6.55
C SER A 130 0.22 -3.91 6.72
N LEU A 131 -0.52 -4.73 5.97
CA LEU A 131 -0.40 -6.20 6.05
C LEU A 131 0.92 -6.72 5.47
N LEU A 132 1.43 -6.07 4.41
CA LEU A 132 2.72 -6.41 3.78
C LEU A 132 3.93 -5.90 4.58
N GLY A 133 3.72 -5.15 5.67
CA GLY A 133 4.79 -4.63 6.50
C GLY A 133 5.51 -3.42 5.93
N ILE A 134 4.92 -2.73 4.95
CA ILE A 134 5.55 -1.62 4.23
C ILE A 134 5.38 -0.31 5.02
N PRO A 135 6.47 0.37 5.40
CA PRO A 135 6.41 1.71 6.00
C PRO A 135 5.84 2.71 5.01
N ALA A 136 4.59 3.13 5.22
CA ALA A 136 3.91 4.09 4.35
C ALA A 136 3.11 5.17 5.08
N ARG A 137 3.08 6.36 4.47
CA ARG A 137 2.09 7.41 4.70
C ARG A 137 1.11 7.37 3.53
N VAL A 138 -0.17 7.22 3.84
CA VAL A 138 -1.25 7.18 2.84
C VAL A 138 -2.21 8.32 3.11
N VAL A 139 -2.41 9.16 2.10
CA VAL A 139 -3.16 10.41 2.20
C VAL A 139 -4.39 10.35 1.31
N ILE A 140 -5.53 10.75 1.87
CA ILE A 140 -6.73 11.06 1.09
C ILE A 140 -6.65 12.55 0.74
N GLY A 141 -6.49 12.88 -0.54
CA GLY A 141 -6.29 14.25 -0.96
C GLY A 141 -6.06 14.41 -2.45
N ASN A 142 -5.98 15.67 -2.88
CA ASN A 142 -5.73 16.02 -4.27
C ASN A 142 -4.28 16.45 -4.45
N SER A 143 -3.49 15.62 -5.11
CA SER A 143 -2.06 15.82 -5.36
C SER A 143 -1.73 17.04 -6.22
N LEU A 144 -2.66 17.50 -7.07
CA LEU A 144 -2.46 18.70 -7.90
C LEU A 144 -2.63 19.98 -7.08
N THR A 145 -3.60 20.01 -6.17
CA THR A 145 -3.89 21.19 -5.33
C THR A 145 -3.17 21.17 -3.98
N LEU A 146 -2.54 20.05 -3.63
CA LEU A 146 -1.93 19.78 -2.32
C LEU A 146 -2.90 19.93 -1.15
N LYS A 147 -4.20 19.76 -1.40
CA LYS A 147 -5.24 19.78 -0.36
C LYS A 147 -5.46 18.37 0.15
N TYR A 148 -5.06 18.14 1.40
CA TYR A 148 -5.15 16.84 2.06
C TYR A 148 -6.28 16.85 3.08
N GLN A 149 -7.11 15.82 3.03
CA GLN A 149 -8.27 15.67 3.92
C GLN A 149 -7.95 14.77 5.11
N ARG A 150 -7.15 13.72 4.90
CA ARG A 150 -6.80 12.76 5.94
C ARG A 150 -5.47 12.09 5.64
N GLU A 151 -4.66 11.91 6.67
CA GLU A 151 -3.43 11.13 6.63
C GLU A 151 -3.58 9.85 7.46
N MET A 152 -2.99 8.76 6.97
CA MET A 152 -2.98 7.46 7.63
C MET A 152 -1.55 6.91 7.57
N TYR A 153 -1.03 6.49 8.71
CA TYR A 153 0.32 5.94 8.83
C TYR A 153 0.23 4.45 9.12
N THR A 154 0.87 3.64 8.29
CA THR A 154 0.97 2.20 8.53
C THR A 154 1.69 1.94 9.86
N PRO A 155 1.44 0.80 10.54
CA PRO A 155 2.13 0.48 11.79
C PRO A 155 3.66 0.47 11.67
N PHE A 156 4.17 0.20 10.46
CA PHE A 156 5.60 0.09 10.15
C PHE A 156 6.27 1.43 9.84
N TRP A 157 5.50 2.52 9.68
CA TRP A 157 6.04 3.86 9.39
C TRP A 157 7.15 4.29 10.36
N TYR A 158 6.98 3.97 11.64
CA TYR A 158 7.92 4.34 12.70
C TYR A 158 9.14 3.42 12.83
N ARG A 159 9.21 2.34 12.04
CA ARG A 159 10.41 1.47 12.00
C ARG A 159 11.53 2.03 11.13
N VAL A 160 11.18 2.82 10.12
CA VAL A 160 12.13 3.37 9.16
C VAL A 160 12.28 4.87 9.38
N THR A 161 13.21 5.21 10.27
CA THR A 161 13.58 6.58 10.64
C THR A 161 15.06 6.81 10.36
N SER A 162 15.46 8.05 10.05
CA SER A 162 16.88 8.42 9.86
C SER A 162 17.73 8.12 11.11
N THR A 163 17.11 8.13 12.29
CA THR A 163 17.66 7.64 13.56
C THR A 163 17.05 6.27 13.88
N ARG A 164 17.82 5.17 13.83
CA ARG A 164 17.36 3.85 14.30
C ARG A 164 16.78 3.99 15.71
N TRP A 165 15.48 3.73 15.90
CA TRP A 165 14.85 3.77 17.22
C TRP A 165 15.44 2.64 18.11
N PRO A 166 15.85 2.92 19.36
CA PRO A 166 16.62 1.97 20.17
C PRO A 166 15.88 0.68 20.59
N MET A 167 14.57 0.57 20.33
CA MET A 167 13.72 -0.53 20.81
C MET A 167 13.89 -1.86 20.05
N TYR A 168 14.71 -1.89 19.00
CA TYR A 168 15.01 -3.10 18.21
C TYR A 168 16.51 -3.42 18.18
N ARG A 169 17.23 -3.15 19.28
CA ARG A 169 18.57 -3.69 19.53
C ARG A 169 18.50 -4.96 20.35
#